data_AF-A0A7S2UAS9-F1
#
_entry.id   AF-A0A7S2UAS9-F1
#
_cell.length_a   1.000
_cell.length_b   1.000
_cell.length_c   1.000
_cell.angle_alpha   90.00
_cell.angle_beta   90.00
_cell.angle_gamma   90.00
#
_symmetry.space_group_name_H-M   'P 1'
#
loop_
_entity.id
_entity.type
_entity.pdbx_description
1 polymer ?
#
loop_
_entity_poly.entity_id
_entity_poly.type
_entity_poly.pdbx_seq_one_letter_code
_entity_poly.pdbx_strand_id
1 'polypeptide(L)'
;AVIVGGVCDSAYIRGMAVTREDLERKTTRQLKNILLEENPQIDLRHVLEKSELVEMILSRSKQDLQYVSDGICGVAMGGDVPVRSVVSRGSRSLTTEVEHGNELSPWHVVETTIIPNPRGHPVHSLNTVKNEHTGTTLSTLDFIQSVMSRDPYLDPTLCLMREEEERDGKGYDMHGVRPLNAESGSLLVFSDGTPGSDASYLNSRIDAISLDERAILQDMTITMRKLREETRNETILGAIMFSCSGRGPEAGRLIAKEMADATIFHEEFPELQCLGFYAGGEIGPKARFGATDIFRRGDAAVQGFTAVFALFIVPKFEGGSHFLDDDVATIERHMREKHSVA
;
A
#
# COMPACT_ATOMS: atom_id res chain seq x y z
N ALA A 1 7.54 3.94 -11.56
CA ALA A 1 7.94 3.89 -10.14
C ALA A 1 6.84 3.18 -9.37
N VAL A 2 7.21 2.29 -8.45
CA VAL A 2 6.26 1.66 -7.52
C VAL A 2 6.46 2.33 -6.17
N ILE A 3 5.41 2.88 -5.59
CA ILE A 3 5.46 3.48 -4.26
C ILE A 3 4.91 2.47 -3.28
N VAL A 4 5.73 2.10 -2.30
CA VAL A 4 5.32 1.30 -1.16
C VAL A 4 5.82 1.99 0.11
N GLY A 5 4.94 2.16 1.08
CA GLY A 5 5.23 3.03 2.22
C GLY A 5 4.24 2.87 3.36
N GLY A 6 4.50 3.57 4.46
CA GLY A 6 3.60 3.63 5.60
C GLY A 6 3.51 5.05 6.15
N VAL A 7 2.39 5.39 6.77
CA VAL A 7 2.30 6.55 7.66
C VAL A 7 2.59 6.06 9.06
N CYS A 8 3.48 6.72 9.79
CA CYS A 8 3.83 6.31 11.14
C CYS A 8 3.96 7.53 12.04
N ASP A 9 3.51 7.39 13.29
CA ASP A 9 3.64 8.44 14.30
C ASP A 9 5.09 8.67 14.68
N SER A 10 5.94 7.65 14.53
CA SER A 10 7.39 7.84 14.60
C SER A 10 8.16 6.74 13.88
N ALA A 11 9.35 7.09 13.40
CA ALA A 11 10.30 6.16 12.81
C ALA A 11 11.73 6.51 13.24
N TYR A 12 12.56 5.47 13.33
CA TYR A 12 14.00 5.66 13.36
C TYR A 12 14.53 5.45 11.96
N ILE A 13 14.97 6.52 11.32
CA ILE A 13 15.57 6.44 9.99
C ILE A 13 17.08 6.41 10.19
N ARG A 14 17.70 5.36 9.67
CA ARG A 14 19.14 5.37 9.47
C ARG A 14 19.41 5.94 8.09
N GLY A 15 20.15 7.04 8.02
CA GLY A 15 20.65 7.54 6.74
C GLY A 15 21.38 6.42 5.98
N MET A 16 21.42 6.49 4.64
CA MET A 16 22.14 5.48 3.84
C MET A 16 23.50 5.21 4.46
N ALA A 17 23.78 3.95 4.79
CA ALA A 17 25.05 3.55 5.36
C ALA A 17 26.13 3.86 4.31
N VAL A 18 26.87 4.96 4.52
CA VAL A 18 27.97 5.30 3.63
C VAL A 18 29.03 4.23 3.79
N THR A 19 29.30 3.48 2.74
CA THR A 19 30.30 2.43 2.83
C THR A 19 31.70 3.06 2.89
N ARG A 20 32.66 2.30 3.44
CA ARG A 20 34.06 2.71 3.39
C ARG A 20 34.49 3.01 1.95
N GLU A 21 34.09 2.15 1.01
CA GLU A 21 34.43 2.28 -0.40
C GLU A 21 33.88 3.59 -1.00
N ASP A 22 32.64 3.97 -0.67
CA ASP A 22 32.05 5.23 -1.13
C ASP A 22 32.82 6.46 -0.64
N LEU A 23 33.29 6.42 0.61
CA LEU A 23 34.10 7.50 1.20
C LEU A 23 35.52 7.52 0.63
N GLU A 24 36.10 6.35 0.37
CA GLU A 24 37.41 6.22 -0.25
C GLU A 24 37.43 6.72 -1.71
N ARG A 25 36.28 6.77 -2.39
CA ARG A 25 36.17 7.40 -3.71
C ARG A 25 36.09 8.94 -3.67
N LYS A 26 35.74 9.55 -2.53
CA LYS A 26 35.63 11.01 -2.40
C LYS A 26 36.99 11.69 -2.22
N THR A 27 37.09 12.95 -2.63
CA THR A 27 38.28 13.78 -2.39
C THR A 27 38.36 14.21 -0.93
N THR A 28 39.56 14.51 -0.42
CA THR A 28 39.75 15.06 0.93
C THR A 28 38.89 16.29 1.19
N ARG A 29 38.73 17.18 0.20
CA ARG A 29 37.86 18.36 0.29
C ARG A 29 36.39 17.98 0.50
N GLN A 30 35.89 17.00 -0.26
CA GLN A 30 34.50 16.52 -0.10
C GLN A 30 34.28 15.88 1.26
N LEU A 31 35.23 15.09 1.76
CA LEU A 31 35.13 14.48 3.09
C LEU A 31 35.14 15.54 4.21
N LYS A 32 35.99 16.58 4.09
CA LYS A 32 35.99 17.70 5.04
C LYS A 32 34.68 18.49 5.00
N ASN A 33 34.10 18.69 3.82
CA ASN A 33 32.79 19.35 3.68
C ASN A 33 31.68 18.55 4.38
N ILE A 34 31.63 17.23 4.20
CA ILE A 34 30.65 16.36 4.88
C ILE A 34 30.74 16.55 6.42
N LEU A 35 31.95 16.49 6.97
CA LEU A 35 32.17 16.68 8.41
C LEU A 35 31.80 18.09 8.91
N LEU A 36 32.02 19.13 8.10
CA LEU A 36 31.69 20.52 8.43
C LEU A 36 30.18 20.80 8.29
N GLU A 37 29.50 20.17 7.35
CA GLU A 37 28.04 20.25 7.20
C GLU A 37 27.34 19.62 8.42
N GLU A 38 27.84 18.47 8.89
CA GLU A 38 27.33 17.81 10.11
C GLU A 38 27.69 18.58 11.40
N ASN A 39 28.90 19.12 11.47
CA ASN A 39 29.37 19.87 12.64
C ASN A 39 30.29 21.03 12.22
N PRO A 40 29.75 22.25 12.07
CA PRO A 40 30.53 23.42 11.63
C PRO A 40 31.69 23.82 12.55
N GLN A 41 31.70 23.32 13.80
CA GLN A 41 32.72 23.62 14.80
C GLN A 41 33.85 22.58 14.85
N ILE A 42 33.83 21.56 14.00
CA ILE A 42 34.84 20.50 14.01
C ILE A 42 36.21 21.03 13.53
N ASP A 43 37.25 20.85 14.35
CA ASP A 43 38.61 21.25 13.98
C ASP A 43 39.28 20.18 13.11
N LEU A 44 39.39 20.47 11.81
CA LEU A 44 40.00 19.59 10.81
C LEU A 44 41.44 20.01 10.43
N ARG A 45 42.05 20.95 11.19
CA ARG A 45 43.40 21.46 10.89
C ARG A 45 44.48 20.41 11.14
N HIS A 46 44.23 19.48 12.06
CA HIS A 46 45.18 18.43 12.44
C HIS A 46 44.96 17.10 11.70
N VAL A 47 43.91 17.00 10.88
CA VAL A 47 43.63 15.79 10.10
C VAL A 47 44.38 15.85 8.78
N LEU A 48 45.46 15.08 8.70
CA LEU A 48 46.41 15.10 7.59
C LEU A 48 46.10 14.01 6.56
N GLU A 49 45.54 12.89 7.01
CA GLU A 49 45.31 11.74 6.13
C GLU A 49 43.84 11.57 5.74
N LYS A 50 43.61 11.11 4.51
CA LYS A 50 42.27 10.83 3.99
C LYS A 50 41.60 9.68 4.75
N SER A 51 42.36 8.66 5.12
CA SER A 51 41.92 7.51 5.92
C SER A 51 41.30 7.95 7.24
N GLU A 52 41.90 8.93 7.93
CA GLU A 52 41.38 9.48 9.19
C GLU A 52 40.00 10.14 8.99
N LEU A 53 39.82 10.91 7.89
CA LEU A 53 38.51 11.49 7.56
C LEU A 53 37.46 10.41 7.27
N VAL A 54 37.84 9.33 6.58
CA VAL A 54 36.95 8.19 6.30
C VAL A 54 36.54 7.52 7.61
N GLU A 55 37.48 7.24 8.53
CA GLU A 55 37.16 6.65 9.83
C GLU A 55 36.27 7.56 10.69
N MET A 56 36.54 8.86 10.69
CA MET A 56 35.73 9.84 11.43
C MET A 56 34.27 9.81 10.94
N ILE A 57 34.04 9.80 9.63
CA ILE A 57 32.67 9.71 9.06
C ILE A 57 32.05 8.34 9.36
N LEU A 58 32.77 7.24 9.19
CA LEU A 58 32.25 5.89 9.50
C LEU A 58 31.90 5.69 10.97
N SER A 59 32.68 6.29 11.89
CA SER A 59 32.42 6.19 13.33
C SER A 59 31.13 6.90 13.74
N ARG A 60 30.78 8.00 13.05
CA ARG A 60 29.56 8.79 13.27
C ARG A 60 28.35 8.21 12.57
N SER A 61 28.53 7.70 11.34
CA SER A 61 27.54 6.95 10.58
C SER A 61 26.98 5.71 11.33
N LYS A 62 27.71 5.19 12.31
CA LYS A 62 27.23 4.12 13.20
C LYS A 62 26.20 4.58 14.24
N GLN A 63 26.04 5.88 14.46
CA GLN A 63 25.23 6.45 15.55
C GLN A 63 24.02 7.28 15.10
N ASP A 64 23.91 7.64 13.83
CA ASP A 64 22.79 8.46 13.33
C ASP A 64 21.53 7.63 13.05
N LEU A 65 20.86 7.24 14.13
CA LEU A 65 19.43 6.97 14.09
C LEU A 65 18.71 8.29 14.30
N GLN A 66 18.21 8.87 13.21
CA GLN A 66 17.36 10.04 13.31
C GLN A 66 15.97 9.60 13.77
N TYR A 67 15.54 10.11 14.91
CA TYR A 67 14.15 9.98 15.35
C TYR A 67 13.30 10.99 14.60
N VAL A 68 12.31 10.50 13.86
CA VAL A 68 11.26 11.29 13.23
C VAL A 68 9.99 11.04 14.00
N SER A 69 9.33 12.11 14.48
CA SER A 69 8.20 12.03 15.40
C SER A 69 6.86 12.43 14.78
N ASP A 70 6.82 12.67 13.47
CA ASP A 70 5.62 12.96 12.69
C ASP A 70 5.94 12.88 11.18
N GLY A 71 5.00 12.41 10.36
CA GLY A 71 5.09 12.42 8.90
C GLY A 71 4.88 11.07 8.19
N ILE A 72 5.16 11.04 6.90
CA ILE A 72 5.10 9.83 6.06
C ILE A 72 6.50 9.23 6.01
N CYS A 73 6.65 7.98 6.47
CA CYS A 73 7.89 7.21 6.31
C CYS A 73 7.67 6.16 5.22
N GLY A 74 8.29 6.34 4.06
CA GLY A 74 8.11 5.43 2.94
C GLY A 74 9.42 5.15 2.23
N VAL A 75 9.47 4.02 1.53
CA VAL A 75 10.57 3.72 0.62
C VAL A 75 10.10 4.06 -0.78
N ALA A 76 10.49 5.24 -1.27
CA ALA A 76 10.27 5.60 -2.67
C ALA A 76 11.40 5.00 -3.52
N MET A 77 11.05 4.09 -4.43
CA MET A 77 12.02 3.43 -5.31
C MET A 77 11.90 4.00 -6.73
N GLY A 78 12.97 4.64 -7.19
CA GLY A 78 13.16 5.07 -8.56
C GLY A 78 14.24 4.23 -9.24
N GLY A 79 14.02 3.84 -10.49
CA GLY A 79 14.96 3.03 -11.29
C GLY A 79 14.27 1.89 -12.05
N ASP A 80 15.07 1.10 -12.76
CA ASP A 80 14.61 -0.03 -13.60
C ASP A 80 14.50 -1.35 -12.81
N VAL A 81 14.44 -1.29 -11.47
CA VAL A 81 14.25 -2.48 -10.65
C VAL A 81 12.75 -2.84 -10.65
N PRO A 82 12.36 -4.02 -11.18
CA PRO A 82 10.98 -4.43 -11.17
C PRO A 82 10.57 -4.77 -9.74
N VAL A 83 9.80 -3.87 -9.15
CA VAL A 83 9.12 -4.10 -7.88
C VAL A 83 7.74 -4.65 -8.18
N ARG A 84 7.38 -5.76 -7.53
CA ARG A 84 6.01 -6.26 -7.54
C ARG A 84 5.42 -6.14 -6.16
N SER A 85 4.22 -5.56 -6.09
CA SER A 85 3.52 -5.36 -4.84
C SER A 85 2.27 -6.22 -4.77
N VAL A 86 2.02 -6.77 -3.59
CA VAL A 86 0.81 -7.49 -3.22
C VAL A 86 0.18 -6.83 -2.00
N VAL A 87 -1.15 -6.90 -1.90
CA VAL A 87 -1.90 -6.38 -0.77
C VAL A 87 -2.82 -7.47 -0.23
N SER A 88 -2.76 -7.69 1.07
CA SER A 88 -3.74 -8.46 1.83
C SER A 88 -4.60 -7.49 2.65
N ARG A 89 -5.90 -7.75 2.74
CA ARG A 89 -6.82 -7.03 3.61
C ARG A 89 -7.49 -8.00 4.55
N GLY A 90 -8.19 -8.97 3.97
CA GLY A 90 -9.05 -9.92 4.66
C GLY A 90 -10.22 -9.23 5.35
N SER A 91 -11.41 -9.61 4.95
CA SER A 91 -12.66 -9.08 5.53
C SER A 91 -13.76 -10.09 5.29
N ARG A 92 -14.70 -10.18 6.22
CA ARG A 92 -15.88 -11.02 6.09
C ARG A 92 -17.09 -10.18 5.74
N SER A 93 -17.85 -10.61 4.74
CA SER A 93 -19.17 -10.05 4.46
C SER A 93 -20.15 -10.45 5.56
N LEU A 94 -20.98 -9.51 6.00
CA LEU A 94 -22.06 -9.74 6.98
C LEU A 94 -23.43 -9.86 6.33
N THR A 95 -23.50 -9.59 5.02
CA THR A 95 -24.73 -9.66 4.24
C THR A 95 -24.89 -10.98 3.50
N THR A 96 -23.81 -11.76 3.36
CA THR A 96 -23.83 -13.14 2.84
C THR A 96 -23.87 -14.15 3.99
N GLU A 97 -24.28 -15.39 3.68
CA GLU A 97 -24.26 -16.51 4.64
C GLU A 97 -22.91 -17.23 4.67
N VAL A 98 -22.04 -16.94 3.69
CA VAL A 98 -20.73 -17.55 3.57
C VAL A 98 -19.78 -16.92 4.58
N GLU A 99 -19.40 -17.68 5.60
CA GLU A 99 -18.42 -17.24 6.59
C GLU A 99 -17.05 -16.94 5.96
N HIS A 100 -16.71 -17.57 4.82
CA HIS A 100 -15.41 -17.47 4.15
C HIS A 100 -15.53 -17.51 2.62
N GLY A 101 -15.24 -16.40 1.94
CA GLY A 101 -15.20 -16.39 0.48
C GLY A 101 -15.35 -15.01 -0.14
N ASN A 102 -15.11 -14.94 -1.44
CA ASN A 102 -15.29 -13.74 -2.26
C ASN A 102 -16.74 -13.61 -2.78
N GLU A 103 -17.71 -14.18 -2.07
CA GLU A 103 -19.11 -14.04 -2.49
C GLU A 103 -19.52 -12.58 -2.32
N LEU A 104 -20.10 -12.04 -3.38
CA LEU A 104 -20.51 -10.66 -3.41
C LEU A 104 -21.80 -10.48 -2.63
N SER A 105 -21.93 -9.35 -1.96
CA SER A 105 -23.19 -9.00 -1.33
C SER A 105 -24.31 -8.99 -2.37
N PRO A 106 -25.47 -9.60 -2.07
CA PRO A 106 -26.64 -9.55 -2.95
C PRO A 106 -27.33 -8.19 -2.96
N TRP A 107 -26.88 -7.24 -2.13
CA TRP A 107 -27.49 -5.94 -1.99
C TRP A 107 -26.87 -4.92 -2.96
N HIS A 108 -27.73 -4.15 -3.64
CA HIS A 108 -27.32 -3.05 -4.50
C HIS A 108 -28.16 -1.80 -4.26
N VAL A 109 -27.57 -0.64 -4.53
CA VAL A 109 -28.24 0.66 -4.40
C VAL A 109 -29.24 0.83 -5.54
N VAL A 110 -30.50 1.14 -5.20
CA VAL A 110 -31.57 1.40 -6.17
C VAL A 110 -32.06 2.84 -6.14
N GLU A 111 -31.68 3.61 -5.13
CA GLU A 111 -32.02 5.02 -5.03
C GLU A 111 -30.88 5.82 -4.41
N THR A 112 -30.44 6.87 -5.10
CA THR A 112 -29.38 7.76 -4.65
C THR A 112 -29.63 9.20 -5.09
N THR A 113 -29.13 10.16 -4.31
CA THR A 113 -29.15 11.59 -4.60
C THR A 113 -27.73 12.13 -4.50
N ILE A 114 -27.28 12.85 -5.53
CA ILE A 114 -25.99 13.56 -5.50
C ILE A 114 -26.23 14.95 -4.93
N ILE A 115 -25.60 15.25 -3.82
CA ILE A 115 -25.65 16.54 -3.13
C ILE A 115 -24.43 17.35 -3.57
N PRO A 116 -24.62 18.46 -4.31
CA PRO A 116 -23.52 19.34 -4.68
C PRO A 116 -22.84 19.92 -3.44
N ASN A 117 -21.50 19.87 -3.41
CA ASN A 117 -20.71 20.49 -2.36
C ASN A 117 -19.99 21.72 -2.94
N PRO A 118 -20.39 22.96 -2.62
CA PRO A 118 -19.78 24.15 -3.21
C PRO A 118 -18.33 24.37 -2.79
N ARG A 119 -17.82 23.63 -1.79
CA ARG A 119 -16.45 23.74 -1.27
C ARG A 119 -15.60 22.49 -1.52
N GLY A 120 -16.09 21.52 -2.27
CA GLY A 120 -15.37 20.27 -2.48
C GLY A 120 -16.09 19.28 -3.37
N HIS A 121 -15.78 18.01 -3.18
CA HIS A 121 -16.37 16.92 -3.94
C HIS A 121 -17.83 16.66 -3.53
N PRO A 122 -18.69 16.24 -4.49
CA PRO A 122 -20.08 15.93 -4.21
C PRO A 122 -20.21 14.84 -3.14
N VAL A 123 -21.33 14.89 -2.42
CA VAL A 123 -21.70 13.88 -1.44
C VAL A 123 -22.84 13.06 -2.01
N HIS A 124 -22.70 11.74 -2.02
CA HIS A 124 -23.73 10.82 -2.47
C HIS A 124 -24.55 10.37 -1.28
N SER A 125 -25.85 10.67 -1.31
CA SER A 125 -26.84 10.15 -0.37
C SER A 125 -27.43 8.87 -0.94
N LEU A 126 -27.29 7.76 -0.22
CA LEU A 126 -27.89 6.47 -0.56
C LEU A 126 -29.17 6.31 0.26
N ASN A 127 -30.31 6.18 -0.41
CA ASN A 127 -31.60 6.19 0.27
C ASN A 127 -32.17 4.77 0.38
N THR A 128 -32.06 3.98 -0.69
CA THR A 128 -32.73 2.68 -0.79
C THR A 128 -31.81 1.63 -1.43
N VAL A 129 -31.86 0.42 -0.87
CA VAL A 129 -31.10 -0.75 -1.34
C VAL A 129 -32.04 -1.92 -1.60
N LYS A 130 -31.67 -2.80 -2.52
CA LYS A 130 -32.45 -3.97 -2.91
C LYS A 130 -31.59 -5.23 -2.89
N ASN A 131 -32.14 -6.30 -2.34
CA ASN A 131 -31.54 -7.63 -2.39
C ASN A 131 -31.92 -8.31 -3.71
N GLU A 132 -30.93 -8.72 -4.50
CA GLU A 132 -31.16 -9.32 -5.81
C GLU A 132 -31.77 -10.73 -5.74
N HIS A 133 -31.49 -11.49 -4.68
CA HIS A 133 -31.99 -12.86 -4.51
C HIS A 133 -33.45 -12.89 -4.03
N THR A 134 -33.80 -12.03 -3.08
CA THR A 134 -35.13 -12.04 -2.45
C THR A 134 -36.09 -11.01 -3.05
N GLY A 135 -35.57 -10.03 -3.78
CA GLY A 135 -36.33 -8.88 -4.26
C GLY A 135 -36.69 -7.86 -3.17
N THR A 136 -36.35 -8.13 -1.92
CA THR A 136 -36.62 -7.25 -0.77
C THR A 136 -35.93 -5.91 -0.96
N THR A 137 -36.67 -4.83 -0.73
CA THR A 137 -36.17 -3.46 -0.81
C THR A 137 -36.26 -2.84 0.58
N LEU A 138 -35.17 -2.20 1.03
CA LEU A 138 -35.06 -1.58 2.35
C LEU A 138 -34.58 -0.14 2.19
N SER A 139 -35.01 0.73 3.11
CA SER A 139 -34.27 1.97 3.34
C SER A 139 -32.84 1.64 3.80
N THR A 140 -31.88 2.52 3.56
CA THR A 140 -30.51 2.30 4.03
C THR A 140 -30.42 2.18 5.55
N LEU A 141 -31.27 2.91 6.29
CA LEU A 141 -31.40 2.74 7.74
C LEU A 141 -31.86 1.33 8.13
N ASP A 142 -32.94 0.84 7.51
CA ASP A 142 -33.46 -0.51 7.81
C ASP A 142 -32.45 -1.59 7.42
N PHE A 143 -31.70 -1.39 6.33
CA PHE A 143 -30.60 -2.28 5.93
C PHE A 143 -29.53 -2.36 7.03
N ILE A 144 -29.06 -1.22 7.54
CA ILE A 144 -28.06 -1.18 8.62
C ILE A 144 -28.61 -1.87 9.87
N GLN A 145 -29.84 -1.54 10.28
CA GLN A 145 -30.47 -2.18 11.43
C GLN A 145 -30.59 -3.69 11.24
N SER A 146 -30.92 -4.16 10.03
CA SER A 146 -31.00 -5.58 9.73
C SER A 146 -29.64 -6.28 9.87
N VAL A 147 -28.54 -5.63 9.45
CA VAL A 147 -27.19 -6.18 9.63
C VAL A 147 -26.79 -6.17 11.10
N MET A 148 -26.95 -5.04 11.80
CA MET A 148 -26.55 -4.88 13.20
C MET A 148 -27.35 -5.80 14.15
N SER A 149 -28.60 -6.11 13.81
CA SER A 149 -29.44 -7.03 14.59
C SER A 149 -28.95 -8.48 14.56
N ARG A 150 -28.12 -8.87 13.58
CA ARG A 150 -27.58 -10.24 13.47
C ARG A 150 -26.51 -10.52 14.51
N ASP A 151 -25.72 -9.51 14.86
CA ASP A 151 -24.70 -9.62 15.90
C ASP A 151 -24.46 -8.25 16.56
N PRO A 152 -24.95 -8.04 17.80
CA PRO A 152 -24.84 -6.76 18.49
C PRO A 152 -23.41 -6.42 18.94
N TYR A 153 -22.46 -7.36 18.81
CA TYR A 153 -21.05 -7.15 19.17
C TYR A 153 -20.17 -6.83 17.97
N LEU A 154 -20.71 -6.91 16.74
CA LEU A 154 -19.98 -6.51 15.54
C LEU A 154 -20.01 -4.99 15.38
N ASP A 155 -18.86 -4.44 14.98
CA ASP A 155 -18.73 -3.06 14.50
C ASP A 155 -18.58 -3.08 12.96
N PRO A 156 -19.70 -3.20 12.21
CA PRO A 156 -19.64 -3.36 10.77
C PRO A 156 -19.12 -2.10 10.10
N THR A 157 -18.10 -2.25 9.26
CA THR A 157 -17.72 -1.20 8.32
C THR A 157 -18.58 -1.33 7.08
N LEU A 158 -19.43 -0.33 6.84
CA LEU A 158 -20.25 -0.27 5.62
C LEU A 158 -19.38 0.17 4.44
N CYS A 159 -19.47 -0.58 3.35
CA CYS A 159 -18.68 -0.34 2.14
C CYS A 159 -19.56 -0.38 0.91
N LEU A 160 -19.41 0.62 0.05
CA LEU A 160 -19.86 0.52 -1.34
C LEU A 160 -18.80 -0.19 -2.16
N MET A 161 -19.26 -1.10 -3.00
CA MET A 161 -18.46 -1.86 -3.94
C MET A 161 -18.85 -1.43 -5.36
N ARG A 162 -17.90 -0.76 -6.03
CA ARG A 162 -18.05 -0.39 -7.43
C ARG A 162 -17.15 -1.30 -8.28
N GLU A 163 -17.74 -1.89 -9.31
CA GLU A 163 -17.00 -2.63 -10.32
C GLU A 163 -16.27 -1.62 -11.22
N GLU A 164 -14.95 -1.77 -11.38
CA GLU A 164 -14.21 -1.00 -12.37
C GLU A 164 -14.11 -1.81 -13.66
N GLU A 165 -14.89 -1.43 -14.68
CA GLU A 165 -14.93 -2.14 -15.96
C GLU A 165 -13.61 -2.03 -16.77
N GLU A 166 -12.76 -1.02 -16.49
CA GLU A 166 -11.66 -0.62 -17.39
C GLU A 166 -10.23 -0.92 -16.90
N ARG A 167 -10.01 -1.43 -15.68
CA ARG A 167 -8.65 -1.62 -15.14
C ARG A 167 -8.33 -3.09 -14.91
N ASP A 168 -7.29 -3.59 -15.59
CA ASP A 168 -6.71 -4.94 -15.46
C ASP A 168 -6.93 -5.55 -14.07
N GLY A 169 -7.76 -6.60 -14.00
CA GLY A 169 -8.06 -7.36 -12.79
C GLY A 169 -9.50 -7.20 -12.29
N LYS A 170 -10.25 -8.31 -12.31
CA LYS A 170 -11.61 -8.40 -11.78
C LYS A 170 -11.62 -8.06 -10.28
N GLY A 171 -12.53 -7.21 -9.83
CA GLY A 171 -12.70 -6.90 -8.41
C GLY A 171 -13.47 -5.61 -8.16
N TYR A 172 -13.73 -5.32 -6.88
CA TYR A 172 -14.51 -4.16 -6.47
C TYR A 172 -13.68 -3.19 -5.65
N ASP A 173 -13.75 -1.92 -6.04
CA ASP A 173 -13.24 -0.83 -5.23
C ASP A 173 -14.18 -0.60 -4.05
N MET A 174 -13.58 -0.54 -2.85
CA MET A 174 -14.32 -0.34 -1.60
C MET A 174 -14.28 1.13 -1.20
N HIS A 175 -15.45 1.74 -1.08
CA HIS A 175 -15.60 3.09 -0.55
C HIS A 175 -16.25 3.03 0.82
N GLY A 176 -15.58 3.61 1.83
CA GLY A 176 -16.10 3.70 3.17
C GLY A 176 -17.39 4.53 3.19
N VAL A 177 -18.44 3.97 3.78
CA VAL A 177 -19.72 4.65 3.93
C VAL A 177 -19.80 5.19 5.35
N ARG A 178 -20.11 6.48 5.49
CA ARG A 178 -20.28 7.10 6.82
C ARG A 178 -21.74 7.00 7.25
N PRO A 179 -22.03 6.45 8.43
CA PRO A 179 -23.40 6.36 8.91
C PRO A 179 -23.97 7.75 9.24
N LEU A 180 -25.13 7.98 8.63
CA LEU A 180 -26.21 8.92 8.92
C LEU A 180 -25.96 10.44 8.83
N ASN A 181 -26.75 11.04 7.93
CA ASN A 181 -27.54 12.20 8.28
C ASN A 181 -28.72 11.75 9.17
N ALA A 182 -28.75 12.18 10.44
CA ALA A 182 -29.78 11.82 11.41
C ALA A 182 -31.21 12.22 10.98
N GLU A 183 -31.35 13.23 10.11
CA GLU A 183 -32.64 13.71 9.64
C GLU A 183 -33.20 12.86 8.48
N SER A 184 -32.35 12.33 7.61
CA SER A 184 -32.79 11.60 6.41
C SER A 184 -32.71 10.08 6.55
N GLY A 185 -31.94 9.57 7.52
CA GLY A 185 -31.65 8.15 7.64
C GLY A 185 -30.80 7.60 6.49
N SER A 186 -30.26 8.47 5.64
CA SER A 186 -29.49 8.08 4.46
C SER A 186 -28.03 7.80 4.82
N LEU A 187 -27.42 6.89 4.05
CA LEU A 187 -25.99 6.66 4.08
C LEU A 187 -25.25 7.67 3.19
N LEU A 188 -24.13 8.20 3.67
CA LEU A 188 -23.35 9.19 2.93
C LEU A 188 -22.03 8.60 2.43
N VAL A 189 -21.74 8.85 1.15
CA VAL A 189 -20.45 8.54 0.53
C VAL A 189 -19.85 9.82 -0.02
N PHE A 190 -18.65 10.13 0.43
CA PHE A 190 -17.91 11.30 -0.01
C PHE A 190 -17.08 10.91 -1.23
N SER A 191 -17.25 11.65 -2.33
CA SER A 191 -16.34 11.53 -3.46
C SER A 191 -14.94 11.93 -3.02
N ASP A 192 -13.95 11.12 -3.39
CA ASP A 192 -12.52 11.33 -3.09
C ASP A 192 -11.80 12.09 -4.21
N GLY A 193 -12.55 12.56 -5.22
CA GLY A 193 -12.02 13.28 -6.36
C GLY A 193 -11.31 12.40 -7.39
N THR A 194 -11.29 11.07 -7.20
CA THR A 194 -10.77 10.15 -8.22
C THR A 194 -11.65 10.18 -9.47
N PRO A 195 -11.09 9.94 -10.68
CA PRO A 195 -11.90 9.89 -11.89
C PRO A 195 -13.10 8.93 -11.74
N GLY A 196 -14.30 9.44 -12.00
CA GLY A 196 -15.55 8.67 -11.86
C GLY A 196 -16.16 8.65 -10.46
N SER A 197 -15.48 9.13 -9.40
CA SER A 197 -16.05 9.22 -8.05
C SER A 197 -17.27 10.15 -7.94
N ASP A 198 -17.43 11.08 -8.89
CA ASP A 198 -18.61 11.96 -9.00
C ASP A 198 -19.80 11.28 -9.70
N ALA A 199 -19.60 10.13 -10.34
CA ALA A 199 -20.68 9.36 -10.94
C ALA A 199 -21.59 8.75 -9.88
N SER A 200 -22.88 8.64 -10.22
CA SER A 200 -23.89 8.01 -9.36
C SER A 200 -23.48 6.61 -8.92
N TYR A 201 -23.77 6.26 -7.67
CA TYR A 201 -23.64 4.89 -7.15
C TYR A 201 -24.87 4.03 -7.40
N LEU A 202 -25.80 4.45 -8.26
CA LEU A 202 -26.93 3.62 -8.68
C LEU A 202 -26.42 2.28 -9.23
N ASN A 203 -27.07 1.19 -8.82
CA ASN A 203 -26.71 -0.21 -9.12
C ASN A 203 -25.35 -0.66 -8.55
N SER A 204 -24.63 0.18 -7.81
CA SER A 204 -23.41 -0.26 -7.10
C SER A 204 -23.80 -1.24 -5.98
N ARG A 205 -22.95 -2.24 -5.74
CA ARG A 205 -23.14 -3.18 -4.64
C ARG A 205 -22.86 -2.48 -3.32
N ILE A 206 -23.55 -2.89 -2.27
CA ILE A 206 -23.33 -2.41 -0.90
C ILE A 206 -23.17 -3.61 0.01
N ASP A 207 -22.18 -3.55 0.88
CA ASP A 207 -21.96 -4.59 1.87
C ASP A 207 -21.68 -3.98 3.25
N ALA A 208 -21.95 -4.78 4.27
CA ALA A 208 -21.41 -4.57 5.59
C ALA A 208 -20.29 -5.58 5.79
N ILE A 209 -19.06 -5.10 5.93
CA ILE A 209 -17.91 -5.95 6.17
C ILE A 209 -17.47 -5.85 7.62
N SER A 210 -17.00 -6.96 8.17
CA SER A 210 -16.27 -6.99 9.43
C SER A 210 -14.80 -7.28 9.14
N LEU A 211 -13.93 -6.59 9.86
CA LEU A 211 -12.54 -6.99 9.97
C LEU A 211 -12.47 -8.00 11.13
N ASP A 212 -12.34 -9.27 10.80
CA ASP A 212 -12.20 -10.34 11.78
C ASP A 212 -10.85 -11.04 11.62
N GLU A 213 -10.25 -11.44 12.74
CA GLU A 213 -8.95 -12.10 12.78
C GLU A 213 -8.87 -13.27 11.80
N ARG A 214 -9.91 -14.10 11.76
CA ARG A 214 -9.91 -15.32 10.95
C ARG A 214 -9.86 -14.99 9.46
N ALA A 215 -10.68 -14.07 8.97
CA ALA A 215 -10.65 -13.64 7.57
C ALA A 215 -9.34 -12.94 7.22
N ILE A 216 -8.78 -12.14 8.13
CA ILE A 216 -7.49 -11.47 7.94
C ILE A 216 -6.36 -12.50 7.77
N LEU A 217 -6.23 -13.44 8.70
CA LEU A 217 -5.18 -14.45 8.66
C LEU A 217 -5.35 -15.42 7.49
N GLN A 218 -6.59 -15.76 7.13
CA GLN A 218 -6.87 -16.61 5.98
C GLN A 218 -6.51 -15.91 4.67
N ASP A 219 -6.93 -14.66 4.48
CA ASP A 219 -6.57 -13.86 3.30
C ASP A 219 -5.05 -13.72 3.18
N MET A 220 -4.38 -13.42 4.28
CA MET A 220 -2.92 -13.31 4.32
C MET A 220 -2.24 -14.63 3.92
N THR A 221 -2.70 -15.75 4.47
CA THR A 221 -2.16 -17.09 4.14
C THR A 221 -2.36 -17.44 2.66
N ILE A 222 -3.57 -17.23 2.13
CA ILE A 222 -3.89 -17.49 0.71
C ILE A 222 -3.04 -16.58 -0.19
N THR A 223 -2.92 -15.31 0.17
CA THR A 223 -2.16 -14.30 -0.59
C THR A 223 -0.68 -14.66 -0.65
N MET A 224 -0.06 -15.04 0.48
CA MET A 224 1.35 -15.43 0.51
C MET A 224 1.62 -16.73 -0.26
N ARG A 225 0.72 -17.72 -0.18
CA ARG A 225 0.84 -18.96 -0.97
C ARG A 225 0.79 -18.70 -2.46
N LYS A 226 -0.21 -17.95 -2.92
CA LYS A 226 -0.32 -17.60 -4.34
C LYS A 226 0.87 -16.77 -4.80
N LEU A 227 1.34 -15.82 -3.98
CA LEU A 227 2.55 -15.05 -4.25
C LEU A 227 3.74 -15.98 -4.48
N ARG A 228 3.97 -16.93 -3.56
CA ARG A 228 5.05 -17.93 -3.68
C ARG A 228 4.93 -18.76 -4.95
N GLU A 229 3.72 -19.20 -5.29
CA GLU A 229 3.45 -19.96 -6.51
C GLU A 229 3.75 -19.16 -7.77
N GLU A 230 3.33 -17.90 -7.83
CA GLU A 230 3.56 -17.01 -8.97
C GLU A 230 5.05 -16.62 -9.12
N THR A 231 5.79 -16.52 -8.02
CA THR A 231 7.23 -16.19 -8.03
C THR A 231 8.16 -17.41 -8.02
N ARG A 232 7.63 -18.65 -8.10
CA ARG A 232 8.42 -19.88 -7.88
C ARG A 232 9.66 -20.05 -8.77
N ASN A 233 9.66 -19.41 -9.94
CA ASN A 233 10.74 -19.48 -10.92
C ASN A 233 11.57 -18.19 -10.96
N GLU A 234 11.38 -17.29 -10.01
CA GLU A 234 12.02 -15.98 -9.98
C GLU A 234 13.07 -15.92 -8.87
N THR A 235 14.12 -15.14 -9.09
CA THR A 235 15.09 -14.85 -8.03
C THR A 235 14.62 -13.61 -7.30
N ILE A 236 14.29 -13.76 -6.01
CA ILE A 236 13.84 -12.67 -5.15
C ILE A 236 15.01 -12.28 -4.24
N LEU A 237 15.37 -11.00 -4.21
CA LEU A 237 16.47 -10.46 -3.41
C LEU A 237 16.04 -10.16 -1.97
N GLY A 238 14.75 -9.94 -1.75
CA GLY A 238 14.16 -9.62 -0.45
C GLY A 238 12.77 -9.02 -0.61
N ALA A 239 12.20 -8.60 0.52
CA ALA A 239 10.90 -7.94 0.57
C ALA A 239 10.89 -6.76 1.54
N ILE A 240 9.98 -5.81 1.29
CA ILE A 240 9.56 -4.82 2.28
C ILE A 240 8.09 -5.03 2.62
N MET A 241 7.74 -4.88 3.90
CA MET A 241 6.38 -4.97 4.43
C MET A 241 5.93 -3.66 5.08
N PHE A 242 4.69 -3.25 4.80
CA PHE A 242 3.97 -2.22 5.55
C PHE A 242 2.61 -2.79 5.93
N SER A 243 2.35 -2.94 7.23
CA SER A 243 1.08 -3.50 7.72
C SER A 243 0.38 -2.54 8.66
N CYS A 244 -0.94 -2.55 8.71
CA CYS A 244 -1.71 -1.72 9.62
C CYS A 244 -1.35 -2.00 11.08
N SER A 245 -1.15 -0.96 11.89
CA SER A 245 -0.91 -1.07 13.34
C SER A 245 -2.05 -1.78 14.09
N GLY A 246 -3.24 -1.89 13.51
CA GLY A 246 -4.29 -2.75 14.05
C GLY A 246 -3.94 -4.24 14.02
N ARG A 247 -3.07 -4.68 13.09
CA ARG A 247 -2.69 -6.09 12.82
C ARG A 247 -1.42 -6.53 13.56
N GLY A 248 -0.78 -5.64 14.33
CA GLY A 248 0.47 -5.89 15.04
C GLY A 248 1.22 -4.59 15.36
N PRO A 249 2.47 -4.64 15.85
CA PRO A 249 3.31 -5.83 16.02
C PRO A 249 2.90 -6.70 17.21
N GLU A 250 2.24 -6.11 18.21
CA GLU A 250 1.77 -6.79 19.42
C GLU A 250 0.41 -7.44 19.20
N ALA A 251 0.09 -8.43 20.04
CA ALA A 251 -1.23 -9.03 20.09
C ALA A 251 -2.27 -7.94 20.45
N GLY A 252 -3.24 -7.75 19.57
CA GLY A 252 -4.22 -6.69 19.67
C GLY A 252 -5.66 -7.19 19.68
N ARG A 253 -6.60 -6.25 19.59
CA ARG A 253 -8.03 -6.59 19.47
C ARG A 253 -8.39 -7.20 18.12
N LEU A 254 -7.64 -6.87 17.07
CA LEU A 254 -7.95 -7.32 15.71
C LEU A 254 -7.30 -8.66 15.38
N ILE A 255 -6.07 -8.89 15.87
CA ILE A 255 -5.32 -10.14 15.70
C ILE A 255 -4.64 -10.47 17.03
N ALA A 256 -4.90 -11.65 17.57
CA ALA A 256 -4.33 -12.10 18.83
C ALA A 256 -2.88 -12.61 18.69
N LYS A 257 -2.45 -12.94 17.47
CA LYS A 257 -1.08 -13.35 17.16
C LYS A 257 -0.17 -12.14 16.96
N GLU A 258 0.88 -12.04 17.77
CA GLU A 258 1.97 -11.07 17.55
C GLU A 258 2.64 -11.28 16.19
N MET A 259 3.04 -10.19 15.56
CA MET A 259 3.79 -10.18 14.29
C MET A 259 3.13 -11.08 13.21
N ALA A 260 1.79 -11.19 13.18
CA ALA A 260 1.10 -12.23 12.42
C ALA A 260 1.45 -12.18 10.92
N ASP A 261 1.41 -10.99 10.32
CA ASP A 261 1.71 -10.79 8.90
C ASP A 261 3.16 -11.15 8.55
N ALA A 262 4.13 -10.67 9.35
CA ALA A 262 5.54 -11.01 9.17
C ALA A 262 5.80 -12.51 9.35
N THR A 263 5.11 -13.13 10.32
CA THR A 263 5.23 -14.56 10.59
C THR A 263 4.71 -15.38 9.41
N ILE A 264 3.52 -15.06 8.89
CA ILE A 264 2.94 -15.77 7.74
C ILE A 264 3.81 -15.58 6.49
N PHE A 265 4.37 -14.38 6.27
CA PHE A 265 5.33 -14.15 5.20
C PHE A 265 6.55 -15.08 5.34
N HIS A 266 7.15 -15.15 6.53
CA HIS A 266 8.33 -16.00 6.79
C HIS A 266 8.03 -17.50 6.64
N GLU A 267 6.84 -17.95 7.01
CA GLU A 267 6.39 -19.34 6.82
C GLU A 267 6.37 -19.73 5.33
N GLU A 268 5.96 -18.83 4.43
CA GLU A 268 5.95 -19.08 2.98
C GLU A 268 7.29 -18.76 2.28
N PHE A 269 8.10 -17.86 2.86
CA PHE A 269 9.41 -17.44 2.33
C PHE A 269 10.52 -17.50 3.40
N PRO A 270 10.91 -18.70 3.87
CA PRO A 270 11.81 -18.85 5.02
C PRO A 270 13.23 -18.32 4.78
N GLU A 271 13.67 -18.26 3.53
CA GLU A 271 15.02 -17.82 3.17
C GLU A 271 15.09 -16.33 2.79
N LEU A 272 13.95 -15.65 2.64
CA LEU A 272 13.92 -14.24 2.24
C LEU A 272 13.92 -13.32 3.44
N GLN A 273 14.81 -12.32 3.39
CA GLN A 273 14.76 -11.21 4.33
C GLN A 273 13.56 -10.32 4.00
N CYS A 274 12.77 -10.02 5.02
CA CYS A 274 11.66 -9.08 4.95
C CYS A 274 11.89 -7.96 5.98
N LEU A 275 12.03 -6.73 5.50
CA LEU A 275 12.14 -5.54 6.35
C LEU A 275 10.80 -4.82 6.37
N GLY A 276 10.36 -4.29 7.49
CA GLY A 276 9.10 -3.57 7.51
C GLY A 276 8.74 -3.00 8.87
N PHE A 277 7.58 -2.38 8.92
CA PHE A 277 6.99 -1.90 10.17
C PHE A 277 5.46 -1.86 10.07
N TYR A 278 4.85 -1.69 11.23
CA TYR A 278 3.41 -1.52 11.36
C TYR A 278 3.05 -0.03 11.35
N ALA A 279 2.24 0.38 10.38
CA ALA A 279 1.92 1.75 10.02
C ALA A 279 0.45 2.11 10.33
N GLY A 280 0.17 3.38 10.56
CA GLY A 280 -1.19 3.95 10.65
C GLY A 280 -1.87 4.18 9.29
N GLY A 281 -1.25 3.72 8.21
CA GLY A 281 -1.78 3.74 6.86
C GLY A 281 -0.75 3.17 5.88
N GLU A 282 -1.15 2.21 5.07
CA GLU A 282 -0.27 1.51 4.13
C GLU A 282 -0.37 2.15 2.75
N ILE A 283 0.77 2.36 2.10
CA ILE A 283 0.86 2.87 0.75
C ILE A 283 1.22 1.71 -0.16
N GLY A 284 0.39 1.45 -1.16
CA GLY A 284 0.61 0.40 -2.14
C GLY A 284 -0.53 0.34 -3.16
N PRO A 285 -0.57 -0.71 -3.99
CA PRO A 285 -1.70 -0.92 -4.87
C PRO A 285 -3.00 -0.99 -4.07
N LYS A 286 -4.03 -0.28 -4.52
CA LYS A 286 -5.35 -0.27 -3.88
C LYS A 286 -5.87 -1.70 -3.71
N ALA A 287 -6.22 -2.10 -2.49
CA ALA A 287 -6.90 -3.38 -2.25
C ALA A 287 -8.35 -3.34 -2.74
N ARG A 288 -8.71 -4.38 -3.48
CA ARG A 288 -10.01 -4.61 -4.13
C ARG A 288 -10.58 -5.89 -3.58
N PHE A 289 -11.86 -5.86 -3.27
CA PHE A 289 -12.61 -7.02 -2.85
C PHE A 289 -12.80 -7.98 -4.03
N GLY A 290 -12.67 -9.29 -3.79
CA GLY A 290 -12.88 -10.31 -4.81
C GLY A 290 -11.77 -10.46 -5.86
N ALA A 291 -10.67 -9.70 -5.76
CA ALA A 291 -9.61 -9.77 -6.75
C ALA A 291 -8.89 -11.13 -6.73
N THR A 292 -8.66 -11.69 -7.91
CA THR A 292 -7.95 -12.96 -8.07
C THR A 292 -6.46 -12.79 -8.27
N ASP A 293 -6.06 -11.65 -8.85
CA ASP A 293 -4.68 -11.37 -9.24
C ASP A 293 -3.87 -10.94 -8.03
N ILE A 294 -2.72 -11.58 -7.84
CA ILE A 294 -1.81 -11.28 -6.73
C ILE A 294 -1.04 -9.99 -6.96
N PHE A 295 -0.50 -9.83 -8.17
CA PHE A 295 0.20 -8.62 -8.53
C PHE A 295 -0.76 -7.58 -9.08
N ARG A 296 -0.66 -6.38 -8.53
CA ARG A 296 -1.46 -5.25 -8.97
C ARG A 296 -0.56 -4.18 -9.58
N ARG A 297 -0.97 -3.68 -10.74
CA ARG A 297 -0.33 -2.56 -11.43
C ARG A 297 -1.26 -1.36 -11.34
N GLY A 298 -0.72 -0.16 -11.12
CA GLY A 298 -1.50 1.07 -11.13
C GLY A 298 -1.31 1.95 -9.90
N ASP A 299 -2.29 2.82 -9.66
CA ASP A 299 -2.24 3.93 -8.70
C ASP A 299 -1.98 3.43 -7.27
N ALA A 300 -0.89 3.95 -6.67
CA ALA A 300 -0.62 3.75 -5.27
C ALA A 300 -1.61 4.58 -4.44
N ALA A 301 -2.21 3.96 -3.43
CA ALA A 301 -3.15 4.60 -2.53
C ALA A 301 -2.72 4.40 -1.08
N VAL A 302 -2.96 5.43 -0.25
CA VAL A 302 -2.96 5.26 1.21
C VAL A 302 -4.25 4.53 1.58
N GLN A 303 -4.12 3.42 2.29
CA GLN A 303 -5.23 2.58 2.72
C GLN A 303 -5.01 2.11 4.16
N GLY A 304 -6.10 1.75 4.83
CA GLY A 304 -6.06 1.19 6.17
C GLY A 304 -6.47 -0.28 6.18
N PHE A 305 -6.13 -0.95 7.28
CA PHE A 305 -6.48 -2.35 7.54
C PHE A 305 -5.89 -3.33 6.52
N THR A 306 -4.78 -2.98 5.88
CA THR A 306 -4.10 -3.83 4.92
C THR A 306 -2.70 -4.23 5.39
N ALA A 307 -2.13 -5.23 4.72
CA ALA A 307 -0.71 -5.53 4.73
C ALA A 307 -0.22 -5.53 3.28
N VAL A 308 0.73 -4.66 2.98
CA VAL A 308 1.34 -4.50 1.65
C VAL A 308 2.76 -5.05 1.69
N PHE A 309 3.07 -5.92 0.73
CA PHE A 309 4.42 -6.46 0.54
C PHE A 309 4.95 -6.04 -0.82
N ALA A 310 6.21 -5.63 -0.87
CA ALA A 310 6.95 -5.29 -2.07
C ALA A 310 8.11 -6.27 -2.24
N LEU A 311 8.16 -7.00 -3.35
CA LEU A 311 9.22 -7.97 -3.64
C LEU A 311 10.23 -7.36 -4.61
N PHE A 312 11.50 -7.54 -4.31
CA PHE A 312 12.61 -7.18 -5.18
C PHE A 312 12.97 -8.37 -6.06
N ILE A 313 12.54 -8.35 -7.31
CA ILE A 313 12.71 -9.48 -8.22
C ILE A 313 13.84 -9.18 -9.20
N VAL A 314 14.77 -10.12 -9.37
CA VAL A 314 15.84 -10.00 -10.37
C VAL A 314 15.21 -10.12 -11.77
N PRO A 315 15.43 -9.14 -12.66
CA PRO A 315 14.98 -9.24 -14.04
C PRO A 315 15.54 -10.49 -14.72
N LYS A 316 14.69 -11.26 -15.38
CA LYS A 316 15.15 -12.30 -16.31
C LYS A 316 15.50 -11.64 -17.63
N PHE A 317 16.79 -11.57 -17.92
CA PHE A 317 17.25 -11.27 -19.26
C PHE A 317 17.10 -12.55 -20.09
N GLU A 318 16.00 -12.64 -20.84
CA GLU A 318 15.90 -13.62 -21.91
C GLU A 318 16.93 -13.20 -22.95
N GLY A 319 18.01 -13.97 -23.07
CA GLY A 319 19.20 -13.67 -23.89
C GLY A 319 18.94 -13.68 -25.39
N GLY A 320 17.93 -12.95 -25.88
CA GLY A 320 17.99 -12.40 -27.21
C GLY A 320 19.23 -11.52 -27.29
N SER A 321 20.04 -11.70 -28.33
CA SER A 321 21.08 -10.72 -28.64
C SER A 321 20.39 -9.38 -28.85
N HIS A 322 20.37 -8.53 -27.83
CA HIS A 322 20.10 -7.13 -28.05
C HIS A 322 21.29 -6.64 -28.85
N PHE A 323 21.07 -6.41 -30.15
CA PHE A 323 21.97 -5.58 -30.94
C PHE A 323 21.81 -4.17 -30.36
N LEU A 324 22.58 -3.89 -29.31
CA LEU A 324 22.80 -2.52 -28.90
C LEU A 324 23.47 -1.88 -30.12
N ASP A 325 22.73 -1.04 -30.84
CA ASP A 325 23.32 -0.22 -31.90
C ASP A 325 24.16 0.86 -31.23
N ASP A 326 25.34 0.43 -30.77
CA ASP A 326 26.39 1.24 -30.20
C ASP A 326 27.29 1.84 -31.29
N ASP A 327 26.86 1.79 -32.55
CA ASP A 327 27.51 2.51 -33.63
C ASP A 327 27.56 4.00 -33.30
N VAL A 328 28.76 4.56 -33.41
CA VAL A 328 29.06 5.94 -33.05
C VAL A 328 28.13 6.90 -33.80
N ALA A 329 27.76 6.61 -35.05
CA ALA A 329 26.86 7.47 -35.82
C ALA A 329 25.43 7.44 -35.26
N THR A 330 24.94 6.28 -34.80
CA THR A 330 23.63 6.17 -34.15
C THR A 330 23.61 6.90 -32.80
N ILE A 331 24.65 6.75 -31.98
CA ILE A 331 24.78 7.45 -30.70
C ILE A 331 24.83 8.98 -30.93
N GLU A 332 25.67 9.45 -31.85
CA GLU A 332 25.79 10.87 -32.14
C GLU A 332 24.51 11.49 -32.72
N ARG A 333 23.77 10.72 -33.54
CA ARG A 333 22.46 11.14 -34.06
C ARG A 333 21.46 11.29 -32.92
N HIS A 334 21.37 10.30 -32.02
CA HIS A 334 20.49 10.37 -30.86
C HIS A 334 20.82 11.55 -29.94
N MET A 335 22.11 11.79 -29.68
CA MET A 335 22.57 12.93 -28.87
C MET A 335 22.22 14.28 -29.53
N ARG A 336 22.38 14.39 -30.86
CA ARG A 336 22.01 15.59 -31.64
C ARG A 336 20.51 15.85 -31.59
N GLU A 337 19.68 14.83 -31.78
CA GLU A 337 18.22 14.95 -31.72
C GLU A 337 17.77 15.39 -30.32
N LYS A 338 18.35 14.82 -29.26
CA LYS A 338 18.01 15.17 -27.87
C LYS A 338 18.42 16.60 -27.49
N HIS A 339 19.40 17.19 -28.17
CA HIS A 339 19.85 18.57 -27.98
C HIS A 339 19.18 19.57 -28.93
N SER A 340 18.40 19.10 -29.91
CA SER A 340 17.64 19.94 -30.83
C SER A 340 16.22 20.29 -30.33
N VAL A 341 15.82 19.71 -29.19
CA VAL A 341 14.49 19.89 -28.57
C VAL A 341 14.56 20.76 -27.29
N ALA A 342 15.69 21.44 -27.05
CA ALA A 342 15.87 22.43 -25.98
C ALA A 342 16.10 23.83 -26.57
#